data_AF-A0A358CYJ2-F1
#
_entry.id   AF-A0A358CYJ2-F1
#
_cell.length_a   1.000
_cell.length_b   1.000
_cell.length_c   1.000
_cell.angle_alpha   90.00
_cell.angle_beta   90.00
_cell.angle_gamma   90.00
#
_symmetry.space_group_name_H-M   'P 1'
#
loop_
_entity.id
_entity.type
_entity.pdbx_description
1 polymer ?
#
loop_
_entity_poly.entity_id
_entity_poly.type
_entity_poly.pdbx_seq_one_letter_code
_entity_poly.pdbx_strand_id
1 'polypeptide(L)'
;MKSSNNTTPDALLDEGHGKPIVCGGCELLCEDLTTQSIKSGTGCALSDNWFSHGELQPESMINGKKVPLTEAINTAAQRLLSSRRPLITGLVSTTIDTIQIACTLAEKLHAAVDANAPETAILTAPTAIRIGDVTADFEELRDRADLAIFWDCSPSTNFQPFIKRFIRPTPQNNFRHTISIGSTSLLPPTSHNLHFAVQKDDLVSLARMVQARLEQKASRKLSSDLGNIADKIKESIDNALCIGIISSKTADQTGLVSWSLSHLTRSLAHQKPSFGIRLNAEANVGGGNCAGASTVCTWRLGAPGAIPFASNAGSEFLPAETDAQRLIEREEVDCILIIGRIPSRIEDSMAKFAKQKTVIHVSDTFPLPEHGNSIRLGCASLSHSTEGDMLRSDGRLISLQPFATSQQSSIQKVLNDLLDQVTVETRRRSTP
;
A
#
# COMPACT_ATOMS: atom_id res chain seq x y z
N MET A 1 -38.44 -49.02 -18.57
CA MET A 1 -38.12 -47.81 -19.37
C MET A 1 -37.11 -46.99 -18.58
N LYS A 2 -35.87 -46.94 -19.07
CA LYS A 2 -34.80 -46.11 -18.49
C LYS A 2 -35.06 -44.67 -18.95
N SER A 3 -35.22 -43.72 -18.04
CA SER A 3 -35.12 -42.29 -18.36
C SER A 3 -33.76 -41.78 -17.88
N SER A 4 -32.92 -41.47 -18.85
CA SER A 4 -31.64 -40.79 -18.74
C SER A 4 -31.81 -39.38 -18.17
N ASN A 5 -31.19 -39.08 -17.03
CA ASN A 5 -30.95 -37.70 -16.61
C ASN A 5 -29.71 -37.19 -17.36
N ASN A 6 -29.94 -36.43 -18.42
CA ASN A 6 -28.93 -35.59 -19.06
C ASN A 6 -28.70 -34.36 -18.17
N THR A 7 -27.61 -34.36 -17.40
CA THR A 7 -26.99 -33.13 -16.91
C THR A 7 -26.33 -32.43 -18.10
N THR A 8 -26.84 -31.26 -18.47
CA THR A 8 -26.23 -30.36 -19.44
C THR A 8 -24.95 -29.73 -18.84
N PRO A 9 -23.92 -29.42 -19.66
CA PRO A 9 -22.67 -28.81 -19.20
C PRO A 9 -22.79 -27.36 -18.70
N ASP A 10 -23.93 -26.70 -18.92
CA ASP A 10 -24.13 -25.27 -18.63
C ASP A 10 -24.34 -24.94 -17.15
N ALA A 11 -24.60 -25.93 -16.29
CA ALA A 11 -24.80 -25.69 -14.85
C ALA A 11 -23.50 -25.35 -14.08
N LEU A 12 -22.33 -25.49 -14.71
CA LEU A 12 -21.03 -25.14 -14.11
C LEU A 12 -20.49 -23.78 -14.56
N LEU A 13 -21.18 -23.08 -15.47
CA LEU A 13 -20.74 -21.78 -16.00
C LEU A 13 -21.40 -20.58 -15.31
N ASP A 14 -22.49 -20.79 -14.55
CA ASP A 14 -23.28 -19.69 -13.97
C ASP A 14 -22.95 -19.40 -12.48
N GLU A 15 -22.15 -20.25 -11.82
CA GLU A 15 -21.76 -20.02 -10.40
C GLU A 15 -20.70 -18.91 -10.22
N GLY A 16 -20.15 -18.36 -11.31
CA GLY A 16 -19.07 -17.37 -11.30
C GLY A 16 -19.48 -15.93 -11.63
N HIS A 17 -20.72 -15.68 -12.07
CA HIS A 17 -21.13 -14.37 -12.57
C HIS A 17 -21.57 -13.37 -11.50
N GLY A 18 -21.82 -13.82 -10.26
CA GLY A 18 -22.32 -12.99 -9.16
C GLY A 18 -21.45 -12.88 -7.92
N LYS A 19 -20.27 -13.54 -7.86
CA LYS A 19 -19.41 -13.44 -6.67
C LYS A 19 -18.63 -12.11 -6.68
N PRO A 20 -18.65 -11.35 -5.57
CA PRO A 20 -17.85 -10.15 -5.44
C PRO A 20 -16.35 -10.50 -5.54
N ILE A 21 -15.63 -9.75 -6.36
CA ILE A 21 -14.18 -9.88 -6.58
C ILE A 21 -13.50 -8.69 -5.92
N VAL A 22 -12.43 -8.98 -5.17
CA VAL A 22 -11.61 -7.98 -4.51
C VAL A 22 -10.56 -7.41 -5.47
N CYS A 23 -10.47 -6.09 -5.54
CA CYS A 23 -9.42 -5.39 -6.26
C CYS A 23 -8.22 -5.10 -5.33
N GLY A 24 -7.06 -5.72 -5.61
CA GLY A 24 -5.80 -5.45 -4.92
C GLY A 24 -4.98 -4.29 -5.51
N GLY A 25 -5.57 -3.45 -6.38
CA GLY A 25 -4.83 -2.41 -7.12
C GLY A 25 -4.44 -1.18 -6.31
N CYS A 26 -5.15 -0.90 -5.22
CA CYS A 26 -4.84 0.19 -4.29
C CYS A 26 -5.35 -0.14 -2.88
N GLU A 27 -5.03 0.71 -1.91
CA GLU A 27 -5.32 0.48 -0.50
C GLU A 27 -6.81 0.57 -0.12
N LEU A 28 -7.71 0.81 -1.08
CA LEU A 28 -9.14 0.75 -0.83
C LEU A 28 -9.68 -0.68 -0.82
N LEU A 29 -8.95 -1.63 -1.43
CA LEU A 29 -9.31 -3.05 -1.53
C LEU A 29 -10.79 -3.26 -1.88
N CYS A 30 -11.24 -2.69 -3.01
CA CYS A 30 -12.64 -2.68 -3.42
C CYS A 30 -13.23 -4.11 -3.50
N GLU A 31 -14.31 -4.39 -2.78
CA GLU A 31 -14.94 -5.73 -2.69
C GLU A 31 -16.22 -5.87 -3.56
N ASP A 32 -16.46 -4.97 -4.51
CA ASP A 32 -17.74 -4.85 -5.25
C ASP A 32 -17.58 -5.07 -6.76
N LEU A 33 -16.43 -5.59 -7.22
CA LEU A 33 -16.23 -5.88 -8.63
C LEU A 33 -16.83 -7.22 -9.02
N THR A 34 -17.17 -7.34 -10.31
CA THR A 34 -17.64 -8.59 -10.92
C THR A 34 -16.79 -8.94 -12.13
N THR A 35 -16.82 -10.21 -12.56
CA THR A 35 -16.15 -10.67 -13.79
C THR A 35 -16.57 -9.85 -15.01
N GLN A 36 -17.83 -9.44 -15.08
CA GLN A 36 -18.33 -8.57 -16.15
C GLN A 36 -17.67 -7.19 -16.11
N SER A 37 -17.62 -6.54 -14.93
CA SER A 37 -17.00 -5.22 -14.78
C SER A 37 -15.51 -5.22 -15.13
N ILE A 38 -14.80 -6.32 -14.82
CA ILE A 38 -13.38 -6.48 -15.16
C ILE A 38 -13.21 -6.57 -16.68
N LYS A 39 -14.05 -7.37 -17.36
CA LYS A 39 -14.00 -7.53 -18.83
C LYS A 39 -14.39 -6.26 -19.60
N SER A 40 -15.36 -5.50 -19.09
CA SER A 40 -15.82 -4.27 -19.75
C SER A 40 -14.99 -3.02 -19.42
N GLY A 41 -14.07 -3.13 -18.46
CA GLY A 41 -13.42 -1.99 -17.82
C GLY A 41 -14.19 -1.52 -16.59
N THR A 42 -13.46 -1.34 -15.49
CA THR A 42 -14.00 -1.03 -14.16
C THR A 42 -14.27 0.47 -13.95
N GLY A 43 -13.77 1.32 -14.85
CA GLY A 43 -13.81 2.78 -14.71
C GLY A 43 -12.79 3.33 -13.70
N CYS A 44 -11.88 2.48 -13.20
CA CYS A 44 -10.78 2.85 -12.32
C CYS A 44 -9.47 2.31 -12.89
N ALA A 45 -8.57 3.21 -13.31
CA ALA A 45 -7.30 2.84 -13.94
C ALA A 45 -6.42 1.90 -13.09
N LEU A 46 -6.42 2.08 -11.76
CA LEU A 46 -5.68 1.20 -10.84
C LEU A 46 -6.26 -0.22 -10.80
N SER A 47 -7.59 -0.33 -10.88
CA SER A 47 -8.27 -1.62 -10.94
C SER A 47 -8.07 -2.29 -12.29
N ASP A 48 -8.21 -1.54 -13.39
CA ASP A 48 -7.97 -2.07 -14.73
C ASP A 48 -6.52 -2.57 -14.89
N ASN A 49 -5.54 -1.82 -14.36
CA ASN A 49 -4.14 -2.26 -14.31
C ASN A 49 -3.93 -3.47 -13.37
N TRP A 50 -4.69 -3.57 -12.27
CA TRP A 50 -4.61 -4.73 -11.39
C TRP A 50 -5.01 -6.03 -12.11
N PHE A 51 -6.07 -5.98 -12.93
CA PHE A 51 -6.61 -7.15 -13.63
C PHE A 51 -6.01 -7.39 -15.03
N SER A 52 -5.24 -6.47 -15.60
CA SER A 52 -4.68 -6.59 -16.96
C SER A 52 -3.74 -7.80 -17.17
N HIS A 53 -3.21 -8.38 -16.09
CA HIS A 53 -2.25 -9.48 -16.13
C HIS A 53 -2.87 -10.86 -15.83
N GLY A 54 -4.20 -10.97 -15.85
CA GLY A 54 -4.94 -12.17 -15.43
C GLY A 54 -4.65 -13.45 -16.21
N GLU A 55 -4.47 -13.32 -17.53
CA GLU A 55 -4.32 -14.45 -18.45
C GLU A 55 -2.85 -14.81 -18.73
N LEU A 56 -1.90 -14.04 -18.19
CA LEU A 56 -0.49 -14.28 -18.42
C LEU A 56 -0.03 -15.56 -17.70
N GLN A 57 0.78 -16.35 -18.40
CA GLN A 57 1.48 -17.52 -17.86
C GLN A 57 2.97 -17.23 -17.89
N PRO A 58 3.47 -16.37 -16.98
CA PRO A 58 4.85 -15.94 -16.97
C PRO A 58 5.83 -17.10 -16.79
N GLU A 59 6.77 -17.25 -17.72
CA GLU A 59 7.81 -18.26 -17.60
C GLU A 59 8.90 -17.84 -16.59
N SER A 60 9.65 -18.83 -16.10
CA SER A 60 10.84 -18.58 -15.29
C SER A 60 12.06 -18.40 -16.18
N MET A 61 12.94 -17.48 -15.82
CA MET A 61 14.07 -17.08 -16.68
C MET A 61 15.33 -16.81 -15.87
N ILE A 62 16.49 -17.11 -16.43
CA ILE A 62 17.81 -16.70 -15.92
C ILE A 62 18.49 -15.92 -17.05
N ASN A 63 18.82 -14.64 -16.80
CA ASN A 63 19.49 -13.77 -17.77
C ASN A 63 18.82 -13.78 -19.16
N GLY A 64 17.50 -13.63 -19.20
CA GLY A 64 16.73 -13.62 -20.45
C GLY A 64 16.46 -15.01 -21.06
N LYS A 65 17.02 -16.09 -20.51
CA LYS A 65 16.80 -17.45 -21.03
C LYS A 65 15.74 -18.18 -20.21
N LYS A 66 14.74 -18.75 -20.90
CA LYS A 66 13.69 -19.58 -20.30
C LYS A 66 14.29 -20.83 -19.66
N VAL A 67 13.90 -21.13 -18.43
CA VAL A 67 14.33 -22.32 -17.67
C VAL A 67 13.17 -22.88 -16.84
N PRO A 68 13.23 -24.15 -16.39
CA PRO A 68 12.29 -24.67 -15.41
C PRO A 68 12.31 -23.84 -14.11
N LEU A 69 11.15 -23.71 -13.45
CA LEU A 69 11.03 -22.97 -12.19
C LEU A 69 11.99 -23.48 -11.11
N THR A 70 12.18 -24.80 -11.01
CA THR A 70 13.10 -25.42 -10.04
C THR A 70 14.55 -24.99 -10.24
N GLU A 71 15.01 -24.90 -11.50
CA GLU A 71 16.35 -24.41 -11.84
C GLU A 71 16.52 -22.93 -11.51
N ALA A 72 15.51 -22.12 -11.80
CA ALA A 72 15.49 -20.71 -11.44
C ALA A 72 15.53 -20.49 -9.93
N ILE A 73 14.76 -21.27 -9.15
CA ILE A 73 14.77 -21.25 -7.68
C ILE A 73 16.15 -21.61 -7.14
N ASN A 74 16.77 -22.68 -7.64
CA ASN A 74 18.11 -23.08 -7.22
C ASN A 74 19.14 -21.98 -7.45
N THR A 75 19.10 -21.35 -8.63
CA THR A 75 20.00 -20.24 -8.98
C THR A 75 19.72 -19.01 -8.11
N ALA A 76 18.45 -18.70 -7.84
CA ALA A 76 18.04 -17.59 -6.98
C ALA A 76 18.56 -17.78 -5.54
N ALA A 77 18.37 -18.96 -4.96
CA ALA A 77 18.87 -19.30 -3.63
C ALA A 77 20.41 -19.16 -3.55
N GLN A 78 21.14 -19.65 -4.55
CA GLN A 78 22.59 -19.52 -4.61
C GLN A 78 23.05 -18.05 -4.67
N ARG A 79 22.40 -17.21 -5.47
CA ARG A 79 22.76 -15.79 -5.58
C ARG A 79 22.42 -15.02 -4.29
N LEU A 80 21.27 -15.28 -3.68
CA LEU A 80 20.89 -14.70 -2.39
C LEU A 80 21.91 -15.06 -1.29
N LEU A 81 22.26 -16.35 -1.17
CA LEU A 81 23.24 -16.80 -0.17
C LEU A 81 24.67 -16.34 -0.44
N SER A 82 24.97 -15.87 -1.65
CA SER A 82 26.30 -15.34 -1.98
C SER A 82 26.37 -13.82 -1.89
N SER A 83 25.23 -13.16 -1.67
CA SER A 83 25.12 -11.71 -1.52
C SER A 83 25.60 -11.26 -0.14
N ARG A 84 26.14 -10.06 -0.07
CA ARG A 84 26.63 -9.44 1.16
C ARG A 84 25.57 -8.57 1.81
N ARG A 85 24.73 -7.91 1.01
CA ARG A 85 23.66 -7.02 1.48
C ARG A 85 22.43 -7.18 0.58
N PRO A 86 21.67 -8.27 0.76
CA PRO A 86 20.42 -8.47 0.03
C PRO A 86 19.34 -7.50 0.51
N LEU A 87 18.50 -7.05 -0.41
CA LEU A 87 17.28 -6.29 -0.14
C LEU A 87 16.06 -7.11 -0.57
N ILE A 88 15.07 -7.23 0.31
CA ILE A 88 13.75 -7.75 0.00
C ILE A 88 12.77 -6.56 -0.08
N THR A 89 12.13 -6.40 -1.24
CA THR A 89 11.18 -5.32 -1.50
C THR A 89 9.99 -5.79 -2.35
N GLY A 90 9.09 -4.86 -2.69
CA GLY A 90 7.77 -5.17 -3.27
C GLY A 90 6.76 -5.38 -2.14
N LEU A 91 6.24 -6.59 -1.98
CA LEU A 91 5.35 -7.04 -0.90
C LEU A 91 3.93 -6.46 -0.90
N VAL A 92 3.72 -5.29 -1.52
CA VAL A 92 2.43 -4.59 -1.49
C VAL A 92 1.36 -5.17 -2.43
N SER A 93 1.74 -6.07 -3.34
CA SER A 93 0.84 -6.68 -4.32
C SER A 93 0.50 -8.14 -3.99
N THR A 94 0.77 -8.58 -2.77
CA THR A 94 0.62 -9.97 -2.36
C THR A 94 -0.05 -10.08 -1.00
N THR A 95 -0.32 -11.30 -0.54
CA THR A 95 -1.07 -11.59 0.69
C THR A 95 -0.19 -11.56 1.94
N ILE A 96 -0.83 -11.40 3.09
CA ILE A 96 -0.19 -11.43 4.42
C ILE A 96 0.65 -12.70 4.60
N ASP A 97 0.16 -13.86 4.18
CA ASP A 97 0.90 -15.13 4.28
C ASP A 97 2.17 -15.13 3.43
N THR A 98 2.10 -14.55 2.22
CA THR A 98 3.27 -14.41 1.34
C THR A 98 4.31 -13.48 1.98
N ILE A 99 3.87 -12.40 2.63
CA ILE A 99 4.74 -11.46 3.33
C ILE A 99 5.41 -12.14 4.55
N GLN A 100 4.72 -13.01 5.27
CA GLN A 100 5.29 -13.76 6.39
C GLN A 100 6.43 -14.71 5.93
N ILE A 101 6.28 -15.34 4.77
CA ILE A 101 7.34 -16.15 4.16
C ILE A 101 8.53 -15.26 3.79
N ALA A 102 8.26 -14.11 3.18
CA ALA A 102 9.29 -13.13 2.85
C ALA A 102 10.07 -12.64 4.08
N CYS A 103 9.40 -12.37 5.20
CA CYS A 103 10.06 -12.03 6.47
C CYS A 103 10.96 -13.18 6.96
N THR A 104 10.48 -14.42 6.89
CA THR A 104 11.27 -15.60 7.27
C THR A 104 12.52 -15.77 6.39
N LEU A 105 12.39 -15.49 5.09
CA LEU A 105 13.51 -15.46 4.17
C LEU A 105 14.49 -14.32 4.50
N ALA A 106 13.98 -13.14 4.82
CA ALA A 106 14.78 -11.99 5.22
C ALA A 106 15.64 -12.29 6.46
N GLU A 107 15.01 -12.88 7.50
CA GLU A 107 15.69 -13.28 8.74
C GLU A 107 16.86 -14.23 8.46
N LYS A 108 16.66 -15.25 7.61
CA LYS A 108 17.72 -16.22 7.25
C LYS A 108 18.87 -15.59 6.47
N LEU A 109 18.58 -14.57 5.66
CA LEU A 109 19.56 -13.90 4.82
C LEU A 109 20.21 -12.70 5.51
N HIS A 110 19.73 -12.30 6.70
CA HIS A 110 20.00 -10.99 7.28
C HIS A 110 19.78 -9.85 6.27
N ALA A 111 18.69 -9.93 5.51
CA ALA A 111 18.41 -8.99 4.43
C ALA A 111 17.85 -7.66 4.96
N ALA A 112 18.07 -6.60 4.20
CA ALA A 112 17.29 -5.39 4.33
C ALA A 112 15.84 -5.65 3.87
N VAL A 113 14.85 -5.00 4.49
CA VAL A 113 13.43 -5.16 4.17
C VAL A 113 12.73 -3.82 4.10
N ASP A 114 12.09 -3.54 2.97
CA ASP A 114 11.26 -2.36 2.81
C ASP A 114 10.21 -2.55 1.71
N ALA A 115 8.94 -2.32 2.05
CA ALA A 115 7.80 -2.44 1.13
C ALA A 115 7.49 -1.12 0.38
N ASN A 116 8.36 -0.12 0.46
CA ASN A 116 8.17 1.21 -0.14
C ASN A 116 6.96 1.98 0.41
N ALA A 117 6.59 1.74 1.68
CA ALA A 117 5.57 2.53 2.33
C ALA A 117 6.00 4.01 2.38
N PRO A 118 5.14 4.99 2.08
CA PRO A 118 5.54 6.40 2.07
C PRO A 118 6.20 6.87 3.37
N GLU A 119 5.78 6.30 4.51
CA GLU A 119 6.31 6.62 5.83
C GLU A 119 7.76 6.18 6.03
N THR A 120 8.22 5.10 5.37
CA THR A 120 9.61 4.64 5.55
C THR A 120 10.62 5.58 4.90
N ALA A 121 10.17 6.44 3.97
CA ALA A 121 11.01 7.43 3.31
C ALA A 121 11.10 8.78 4.04
N ILE A 122 10.37 8.96 5.16
CA ILE A 122 10.24 10.23 5.91
C ILE A 122 10.91 10.10 7.28
N LEU A 123 11.86 11.00 7.59
CA LEU A 123 12.68 10.94 8.80
C LEU A 123 11.86 10.97 10.11
N THR A 124 10.76 11.73 10.14
CA THR A 124 9.93 11.87 11.35
C THR A 124 8.79 10.87 11.42
N ALA A 125 8.65 9.98 10.43
CA ALA A 125 7.60 8.96 10.39
C ALA A 125 8.09 7.60 10.95
N PRO A 126 7.18 6.65 11.26
CA PRO A 126 5.72 6.78 11.34
C PRO A 126 5.31 7.80 12.39
N THR A 127 4.27 8.59 12.10
CA THR A 127 3.79 9.59 13.06
C THR A 127 3.34 8.91 14.36
N ALA A 128 2.63 7.78 14.24
CA ALA A 128 2.05 7.02 15.35
C ALA A 128 3.07 6.59 16.42
N ILE A 129 4.32 6.27 16.05
CA ILE A 129 5.35 5.88 17.04
C ILE A 129 5.96 7.08 17.78
N ARG A 130 5.86 8.29 17.20
CA ARG A 130 6.46 9.51 17.75
C ARG A 130 5.50 10.22 18.69
N ILE A 131 4.28 10.38 18.23
CA ILE A 131 3.13 10.92 18.94
C ILE A 131 2.01 9.97 18.54
N GLY A 132 1.29 9.26 19.39
CA GLY A 132 0.21 8.36 18.92
C GLY A 132 -0.72 8.96 17.84
N ASP A 133 -1.49 8.09 17.19
CA ASP A 133 -2.51 8.51 16.21
C ASP A 133 -3.92 8.14 16.71
N VAL A 134 -4.95 8.81 16.19
CA VAL A 134 -6.35 8.44 16.40
C VAL A 134 -6.97 8.21 15.04
N THR A 135 -7.25 6.96 14.72
CA THR A 135 -7.75 6.53 13.41
C THR A 135 -9.10 5.81 13.55
N ALA A 136 -9.74 5.53 12.43
CA ALA A 136 -10.97 4.75 12.38
C ALA A 136 -11.13 4.08 11.02
N ASP A 137 -12.00 3.07 10.97
CA ASP A 137 -12.44 2.45 9.73
C ASP A 137 -13.09 3.49 8.79
N PHE A 138 -12.99 3.28 7.48
CA PHE A 138 -13.62 4.14 6.47
C PHE A 138 -15.14 4.19 6.62
N GLU A 139 -15.76 3.17 7.21
CA GLU A 139 -17.18 3.14 7.53
C GLU A 139 -17.57 4.12 8.64
N GLU A 140 -16.68 4.44 9.59
CA GLU A 140 -16.93 5.52 10.58
C GLU A 140 -16.97 6.89 9.88
N LEU A 141 -16.10 7.09 8.88
CA LEU A 141 -16.21 8.26 8.01
C LEU A 141 -17.56 8.26 7.29
N ARG A 142 -17.95 7.16 6.65
CA ARG A 142 -19.21 7.06 5.88
C ARG A 142 -20.45 7.29 6.73
N ASP A 143 -20.54 6.66 7.89
CA ASP A 143 -21.79 6.52 8.62
C ASP A 143 -21.96 7.58 9.70
N ARG A 144 -20.87 8.15 10.23
CA ARG A 144 -20.91 9.05 11.39
C ARG A 144 -20.34 10.45 11.16
N ALA A 145 -19.28 10.59 10.37
CA ALA A 145 -18.63 11.89 10.22
C ALA A 145 -19.51 12.89 9.45
N ASP A 146 -20.04 13.88 10.16
CA ASP A 146 -20.81 14.99 9.60
C ASP A 146 -19.91 16.14 9.13
N LEU A 147 -18.62 16.12 9.49
CA LEU A 147 -17.57 16.96 8.90
C LEU A 147 -16.42 16.09 8.37
N ALA A 148 -16.12 16.22 7.08
CA ALA A 148 -14.94 15.63 6.44
C ALA A 148 -13.96 16.73 5.99
N ILE A 149 -12.78 16.79 6.61
CA ILE A 149 -11.73 17.74 6.27
C ILE A 149 -10.66 17.02 5.45
N PHE A 150 -10.48 17.42 4.20
CA PHE A 150 -9.44 16.93 3.31
C PHE A 150 -8.25 17.87 3.35
N TRP A 151 -7.11 17.36 3.82
CA TRP A 151 -5.89 18.12 4.01
C TRP A 151 -4.84 17.71 2.97
N ASP A 152 -4.64 18.56 1.96
CA ASP A 152 -3.76 18.32 0.80
C ASP A 152 -4.04 16.99 0.09
N CYS A 153 -5.33 16.62 0.00
CA CYS A 153 -5.78 15.48 -0.80
C CYS A 153 -6.14 15.96 -2.21
N SER A 154 -5.39 15.52 -3.21
CA SER A 154 -5.68 15.84 -4.62
C SER A 154 -6.81 14.95 -5.17
N PRO A 155 -7.77 15.48 -5.95
CA PRO A 155 -8.92 14.74 -6.50
C PRO A 155 -8.56 13.77 -7.65
N SER A 156 -7.32 13.28 -7.72
CA SER A 156 -6.88 12.38 -8.79
C SER A 156 -7.91 11.26 -9.02
N THR A 157 -8.00 10.75 -10.24
CA THR A 157 -8.94 9.69 -10.64
C THR A 157 -8.99 8.53 -9.65
N ASN A 158 -7.89 8.30 -8.92
CA ASN A 158 -7.71 7.28 -7.90
C ASN A 158 -8.60 7.46 -6.65
N PHE A 159 -9.08 8.67 -6.34
CA PHE A 159 -9.97 8.95 -5.19
C PHE A 159 -11.46 8.85 -5.52
N GLN A 160 -11.85 8.70 -6.79
CA GLN A 160 -13.27 8.65 -7.16
C GLN A 160 -14.04 7.51 -6.46
N PRO A 161 -13.51 6.28 -6.35
CA PRO A 161 -14.16 5.22 -5.57
C PRO A 161 -14.28 5.57 -4.08
N PHE A 162 -13.24 6.18 -3.49
CA PHE A 162 -13.26 6.61 -2.08
C PHE A 162 -14.37 7.63 -1.83
N ILE A 163 -14.45 8.68 -2.65
CA ILE A 163 -15.49 9.71 -2.55
C ILE A 163 -16.88 9.08 -2.70
N LYS A 164 -17.06 8.24 -3.73
CA LYS A 164 -18.34 7.59 -4.01
C LYS A 164 -18.82 6.72 -2.83
N ARG A 165 -17.91 6.02 -2.16
CA ARG A 165 -18.24 5.04 -1.12
C ARG A 165 -18.28 5.59 0.30
N PHE A 166 -17.42 6.55 0.62
CA PHE A 166 -17.21 6.96 2.02
C PHE A 166 -17.56 8.43 2.29
N ILE A 167 -17.77 9.24 1.24
CA ILE A 167 -18.08 10.67 1.38
C ILE A 167 -19.48 11.02 0.90
N ARG A 168 -19.88 10.53 -0.29
CA ARG A 168 -21.22 10.79 -0.84
C ARG A 168 -22.35 10.22 0.00
N PRO A 169 -22.23 9.04 0.63
CA PRO A 169 -23.26 8.59 1.56
C PRO A 169 -23.37 9.57 2.73
N THR A 170 -24.59 10.06 2.93
CA THR A 170 -24.90 10.95 4.03
C THR A 170 -24.97 10.16 5.32
N PRO A 171 -24.32 10.62 6.41
CA PRO A 171 -24.49 10.01 7.72
C PRO A 171 -25.97 10.10 8.14
N GLN A 172 -26.41 9.18 9.01
CA GLN A 172 -27.84 9.05 9.34
C GLN A 172 -28.43 10.40 9.81
N ASN A 173 -29.46 10.85 9.08
CA ASN A 173 -30.25 12.06 9.35
C ASN A 173 -29.51 13.42 9.30
N ASN A 174 -28.30 13.49 8.73
CA ASN A 174 -27.54 14.75 8.62
C ASN A 174 -26.87 14.95 7.25
N PHE A 175 -26.73 16.22 6.85
CA PHE A 175 -25.88 16.59 5.72
C PHE A 175 -24.41 16.56 6.15
N ARG A 176 -23.55 15.99 5.31
CA ARG A 176 -22.10 16.04 5.51
C ARG A 176 -21.56 17.36 4.98
N HIS A 177 -20.86 18.09 5.84
CA HIS A 177 -20.02 19.21 5.44
C HIS A 177 -18.65 18.70 5.02
N THR A 178 -18.10 19.26 3.95
CA THR A 178 -16.75 18.95 3.50
C THR A 178 -15.90 20.22 3.44
N ILE A 179 -14.65 20.11 3.85
CA ILE A 179 -13.67 21.19 3.72
C ILE A 179 -12.48 20.62 2.95
N SER A 180 -12.19 21.16 1.77
CA SER A 180 -10.96 20.87 1.04
C SER A 180 -9.93 21.96 1.34
N ILE A 181 -8.73 21.55 1.77
CA ILE A 181 -7.60 22.44 2.06
C ILE A 181 -6.46 22.06 1.13
N GLY A 182 -5.95 23.03 0.37
CA GLY A 182 -4.85 22.82 -0.58
C GLY A 182 -5.16 23.39 -1.95
N SER A 183 -4.37 23.01 -2.95
CA SER A 183 -4.43 23.62 -4.29
C SER A 183 -5.71 23.31 -5.07
N THR A 184 -6.42 22.24 -4.73
CA THR A 184 -7.56 21.73 -5.50
C THR A 184 -8.74 21.42 -4.59
N SER A 185 -9.96 21.67 -5.09
CA SER A 185 -11.19 21.26 -4.42
C SER A 185 -11.51 19.81 -4.75
N LEU A 186 -11.88 19.01 -3.75
CA LEU A 186 -12.26 17.61 -3.96
C LEU A 186 -13.67 17.49 -4.56
N LEU A 187 -14.59 18.34 -4.10
CA LEU A 187 -15.98 18.42 -4.53
C LEU A 187 -16.28 19.81 -5.09
N PRO A 188 -17.31 19.97 -5.95
CA PRO A 188 -17.76 21.28 -6.37
C PRO A 188 -18.11 22.16 -5.16
N PRO A 189 -17.57 23.40 -5.08
CA PRO A 189 -17.83 24.27 -3.94
C PRO A 189 -19.31 24.63 -3.79
N THR A 190 -19.83 24.52 -2.57
CA THR A 190 -21.21 24.87 -2.18
C THR A 190 -21.20 25.42 -0.76
N SER A 191 -22.37 25.77 -0.19
CA SER A 191 -22.48 26.10 1.23
C SER A 191 -22.07 24.97 2.17
N HIS A 192 -22.10 23.71 1.70
CA HIS A 192 -21.75 22.53 2.48
C HIS A 192 -20.37 21.98 2.08
N ASN A 193 -19.81 22.41 0.95
CA ASN A 193 -18.51 21.99 0.45
C ASN A 193 -17.61 23.23 0.31
N LEU A 194 -16.82 23.49 1.34
CA LEU A 194 -15.89 24.61 1.35
C LEU A 194 -14.55 24.20 0.73
N HIS A 195 -13.89 25.14 0.05
CA HIS A 195 -12.53 24.97 -0.43
C HIS A 195 -11.70 26.18 0.00
N PHE A 196 -10.54 25.89 0.59
CA PHE A 196 -9.53 26.89 0.94
C PHE A 196 -8.26 26.59 0.17
N ALA A 197 -7.94 27.48 -0.78
CA ALA A 197 -6.68 27.45 -1.49
C ALA A 197 -5.53 27.84 -0.55
N VAL A 198 -4.69 26.86 -0.22
CA VAL A 198 -3.56 27.02 0.71
C VAL A 198 -2.31 26.46 0.05
N GLN A 199 -1.21 27.21 0.09
CA GLN A 199 0.07 26.76 -0.43
C GLN A 199 0.63 25.64 0.44
N LYS A 200 1.40 24.73 -0.17
CA LYS A 200 1.93 23.55 0.54
C LYS A 200 2.76 23.92 1.77
N ASP A 201 3.56 24.98 1.67
CA ASP A 201 4.42 25.45 2.76
C ASP A 201 3.62 26.02 3.95
N ASP A 202 2.37 26.45 3.73
CA ASP A 202 1.49 26.99 4.77
C ASP A 202 0.65 25.93 5.47
N LEU A 203 0.62 24.68 4.98
CA LEU A 203 -0.21 23.61 5.53
C LEU A 203 0.12 23.28 6.99
N VAL A 204 1.40 23.25 7.34
CA VAL A 204 1.84 23.04 8.74
C VAL A 204 1.37 24.20 9.61
N SER A 205 1.64 25.43 9.18
CA SER A 205 1.26 26.66 9.89
C SER A 205 -0.25 26.71 10.13
N LEU A 206 -1.05 26.39 9.11
CA LEU A 206 -2.51 26.36 9.22
C LEU A 206 -2.99 25.30 10.22
N ALA A 207 -2.44 24.08 10.18
CA ALA A 207 -2.81 23.02 11.12
C ALA A 207 -2.52 23.43 12.58
N ARG A 208 -1.34 24.03 12.83
CA ARG A 208 -0.96 24.55 14.14
C ARG A 208 -1.84 25.72 14.58
N MET A 209 -2.24 26.60 13.65
CA MET A 209 -3.14 27.73 13.94
C MET A 209 -4.55 27.26 14.33
N VAL A 210 -5.14 26.34 13.56
CA VAL A 210 -6.45 25.74 13.88
C VAL A 210 -6.40 25.13 15.28
N GLN A 211 -5.35 24.37 15.59
CA GLN A 211 -5.18 23.79 16.93
C GLN A 211 -5.08 24.88 18.01
N ALA A 212 -4.25 25.90 17.82
CA ALA A 212 -4.10 26.99 18.79
C ALA A 212 -5.42 27.73 19.05
N ARG A 213 -6.25 27.91 18.01
CA ARG A 213 -7.58 28.51 18.10
C ARG A 213 -8.56 27.65 18.90
N LEU A 214 -8.54 26.33 18.69
CA LEU A 214 -9.36 25.38 19.44
C LEU A 214 -8.96 25.32 20.92
N GLU A 215 -7.65 25.38 21.20
CA GLU A 215 -7.11 25.37 22.57
C GLU A 215 -7.12 26.76 23.24
N GLN A 216 -7.63 27.79 22.56
CA GLN A 216 -7.63 29.19 23.02
C GLN A 216 -6.23 29.71 23.42
N LYS A 217 -5.19 29.21 22.76
CA LYS A 217 -3.80 29.63 22.98
C LYS A 217 -3.45 30.83 22.12
N ALA A 218 -2.58 31.68 22.66
CA ALA A 218 -2.02 32.79 21.90
C ALA A 218 -1.22 32.26 20.70
N SER A 219 -1.54 32.76 19.50
CA SER A 219 -0.75 32.50 18.29
C SER A 219 -0.13 33.81 17.82
N ARG A 220 1.06 33.74 17.21
CA ARG A 220 1.61 34.87 16.47
C ARG A 220 0.62 35.24 15.35
N LYS A 221 0.45 36.53 15.05
CA LYS A 221 -0.33 36.97 13.88
C LYS A 221 0.47 36.60 12.63
N LEU A 222 0.10 35.48 11.99
CA LEU A 222 0.46 35.20 10.60
C LEU A 222 -0.40 36.06 9.66
N SER A 223 -0.27 35.89 8.33
CA SER A 223 -1.07 36.63 7.35
C SER A 223 -2.55 36.63 7.71
N SER A 224 -3.25 37.74 7.47
CA SER A 224 -4.68 37.89 7.74
C SER A 224 -5.50 36.76 7.13
N ASP A 225 -5.06 36.26 5.97
CA ASP A 225 -5.79 35.30 5.17
C ASP A 225 -5.76 33.89 5.79
N LEU A 226 -4.59 33.42 6.25
CA LEU A 226 -4.49 32.15 6.98
C LEU A 226 -5.23 32.19 8.32
N GLY A 227 -5.25 33.37 8.97
CA GLY A 227 -6.06 33.60 10.15
C GLY A 227 -7.54 33.37 9.89
N ASN A 228 -8.08 34.03 8.86
CA ASN A 228 -9.48 33.89 8.46
C ASN A 228 -9.85 32.45 8.07
N ILE A 229 -8.95 31.73 7.39
CA ILE A 229 -9.16 30.32 7.04
C ILE A 229 -9.20 29.46 8.31
N ALA A 230 -8.25 29.66 9.23
CA ALA A 230 -8.21 28.92 10.49
C ALA A 230 -9.48 29.15 11.34
N ASP A 231 -9.99 30.38 11.38
CA ASP A 231 -11.21 30.72 12.11
C ASP A 231 -12.46 30.04 11.50
N LYS A 232 -12.56 29.98 10.17
CA LYS A 232 -13.64 29.24 9.48
C LYS A 232 -13.58 27.72 9.69
N ILE A 233 -12.36 27.15 9.70
CA ILE A 233 -12.16 25.73 9.99
C ILE A 233 -12.57 25.45 11.44
N LYS A 234 -12.15 26.30 12.38
CA LYS A 234 -12.54 26.19 13.80
C LYS A 234 -14.06 26.25 13.96
N GLU A 235 -14.74 27.21 13.34
CA GLU A 235 -16.21 27.33 13.40
C GLU A 235 -16.89 26.04 12.89
N SER A 236 -16.41 25.49 11.79
CA SER A 236 -16.93 24.23 11.24
C SER A 236 -16.70 23.05 12.20
N ILE A 237 -15.52 22.98 12.82
CA ILE A 237 -15.16 21.98 13.83
C ILE A 237 -16.04 22.11 15.08
N ASP A 238 -16.31 23.32 15.55
CA ASP A 238 -17.15 23.56 16.72
C ASP A 238 -18.58 23.07 16.50
N ASN A 239 -19.13 23.31 15.30
CA ASN A 239 -20.49 22.92 14.90
C ASN A 239 -20.64 21.43 14.54
N ALA A 240 -19.55 20.72 14.24
CA ALA A 240 -19.58 19.31 13.88
C ALA A 240 -19.73 18.39 15.10
N LEU A 241 -20.45 17.27 14.93
CA LEU A 241 -20.60 16.22 15.92
C LEU A 241 -19.51 15.15 15.81
N CYS A 242 -19.07 14.83 14.59
CA CYS A 242 -18.08 13.79 14.31
C CYS A 242 -17.18 14.20 13.14
N ILE A 243 -15.87 14.20 13.36
CA ILE A 243 -14.90 14.79 12.43
C ILE A 243 -13.98 13.71 11.87
N GLY A 244 -13.98 13.57 10.55
CA GLY A 244 -12.96 12.84 9.82
C GLY A 244 -11.93 13.79 9.22
N ILE A 245 -10.65 13.62 9.53
CA ILE A 245 -9.55 14.36 8.89
C ILE A 245 -8.84 13.41 7.91
N ILE A 246 -9.06 13.61 6.62
CA ILE A 246 -8.48 12.82 5.54
C ILE A 246 -7.23 13.54 5.04
N SER A 247 -6.14 12.81 4.90
CA SER A 247 -4.91 13.33 4.27
C SER A 247 -4.31 12.29 3.34
N SER A 248 -3.53 12.74 2.37
CA SER A 248 -2.68 11.86 1.57
C SER A 248 -1.21 12.22 1.69
N LYS A 249 -0.33 11.46 1.01
CA LYS A 249 1.08 11.82 0.91
C LYS A 249 1.22 13.26 0.40
N THR A 250 1.71 14.13 1.27
CA THR A 250 2.03 15.52 0.97
C THR A 250 3.37 15.62 0.26
N ALA A 251 3.64 16.74 -0.43
CA ALA A 251 5.00 17.00 -0.93
C ALA A 251 6.02 17.26 0.21
N ASP A 252 5.53 17.50 1.43
CA ASP A 252 6.36 17.61 2.62
C ASP A 252 7.15 16.32 2.85
N GLN A 253 8.47 16.43 2.78
CA GLN A 253 9.40 15.34 3.02
C GLN A 253 9.78 15.20 4.51
N THR A 254 9.40 16.19 5.33
CA THR A 254 9.76 16.21 6.75
C THR A 254 8.77 15.42 7.60
N GLY A 255 7.51 15.27 7.17
CA GLY A 255 6.44 14.60 7.93
C GLY A 255 5.71 15.51 8.92
N LEU A 256 6.01 16.81 8.92
CA LEU A 256 5.44 17.79 9.85
C LEU A 256 3.95 18.05 9.59
N VAL A 257 3.47 17.88 8.36
CA VAL A 257 2.02 17.95 8.09
C VAL A 257 1.30 16.81 8.79
N SER A 258 1.74 15.56 8.59
CA SER A 258 1.16 14.38 9.25
C SER A 258 1.21 14.49 10.77
N TRP A 259 2.36 14.90 11.32
CA TRP A 259 2.54 15.20 12.75
C TRP A 259 1.52 16.24 13.24
N SER A 260 1.38 17.33 12.49
CA SER A 260 0.48 18.42 12.88
C SER A 260 -0.98 17.99 12.85
N LEU A 261 -1.34 17.14 11.90
CA LEU A 261 -2.67 16.59 11.79
C LEU A 261 -2.96 15.57 12.90
N SER A 262 -2.07 14.62 13.16
CA SER A 262 -2.29 13.62 14.24
C SER A 262 -2.40 14.28 15.61
N HIS A 263 -1.62 15.32 15.85
CA HIS A 263 -1.74 16.09 17.08
C HIS A 263 -3.05 16.88 17.16
N LEU A 264 -3.52 17.48 16.05
CA LEU A 264 -4.83 18.15 15.99
C LEU A 264 -5.97 17.15 16.24
N THR A 265 -5.96 16.01 15.54
CA THR A 265 -6.95 14.94 15.71
C THR A 265 -7.00 14.45 17.16
N ARG A 266 -5.84 14.21 17.78
CA ARG A 266 -5.77 13.82 19.19
C ARG A 266 -6.36 14.84 20.14
N SER A 267 -6.07 16.12 19.92
CA SER A 267 -6.65 17.20 20.72
C SER A 267 -8.18 17.23 20.61
N LEU A 268 -8.71 17.01 19.41
CA LEU A 268 -10.15 16.97 19.14
C LEU A 268 -10.83 15.74 19.73
N ALA A 269 -10.16 14.58 19.66
CA ALA A 269 -10.67 13.30 20.17
C ALA A 269 -10.96 13.29 21.68
N HIS A 270 -10.34 14.20 22.44
CA HIS A 270 -10.67 14.41 23.86
C HIS A 270 -12.00 15.13 24.09
N GLN A 271 -12.55 15.80 23.08
CA GLN A 271 -13.74 16.65 23.19
C GLN A 271 -14.94 16.05 22.47
N LYS A 272 -14.73 15.46 21.28
CA LYS A 272 -15.78 14.87 20.45
C LYS A 272 -15.19 13.77 19.54
N PRO A 273 -16.01 12.85 19.00
CA PRO A 273 -15.55 11.85 18.04
C PRO A 273 -14.75 12.50 16.90
N SER A 274 -13.49 12.14 16.78
CA SER A 274 -12.58 12.72 15.79
C SER A 274 -11.47 11.72 15.47
N PHE A 275 -11.20 11.52 14.19
CA PHE A 275 -10.21 10.55 13.72
C PHE A 275 -9.56 10.98 12.41
N GLY A 276 -8.36 10.46 12.18
CA GLY A 276 -7.57 10.63 10.97
C GLY A 276 -7.72 9.44 10.03
N ILE A 277 -7.80 9.71 8.73
CA ILE A 277 -7.67 8.71 7.66
C ILE A 277 -6.50 9.11 6.77
N ARG A 278 -5.52 8.23 6.65
CA ARG A 278 -4.34 8.40 5.80
C ARG A 278 -4.52 7.56 4.55
N LEU A 279 -4.54 8.22 3.38
CA LEU A 279 -4.69 7.56 2.09
C LEU A 279 -3.35 7.63 1.34
N ASN A 280 -2.78 6.50 0.95
CA ASN A 280 -1.63 6.53 0.05
C ASN A 280 -2.14 6.62 -1.40
N ALA A 281 -1.91 7.79 -2.00
CA ALA A 281 -2.52 8.20 -3.26
C ALA A 281 -1.61 8.04 -4.48
N GLU A 282 -0.48 7.35 -4.34
CA GLU A 282 0.46 7.22 -5.45
C GLU A 282 -0.15 6.37 -6.56
N ALA A 283 -0.17 6.93 -7.78
CA ALA A 283 -0.43 6.12 -8.96
C ALA A 283 0.72 5.11 -9.09
N ASN A 284 0.37 3.83 -9.32
CA ASN A 284 1.33 2.75 -9.57
C ASN A 284 2.19 2.30 -8.37
N VAL A 285 1.59 2.18 -7.18
CA VAL A 285 2.25 1.56 -6.00
C VAL A 285 2.53 0.06 -6.18
N GLY A 286 2.13 -0.56 -7.30
CA GLY A 286 2.31 -1.99 -7.55
C GLY A 286 1.27 -2.88 -6.84
N GLY A 287 0.56 -2.39 -5.81
CA GLY A 287 -0.53 -3.12 -5.15
C GLY A 287 -1.12 -2.37 -3.95
N GLY A 288 -2.16 -2.96 -3.34
CA GLY A 288 -2.96 -2.35 -2.28
C GLY A 288 -2.65 -2.81 -0.85
N ASN A 289 -1.72 -3.74 -0.64
CA ASN A 289 -1.44 -4.34 0.67
C ASN A 289 -0.27 -3.69 1.41
N CYS A 290 -0.05 -2.38 1.27
CA CYS A 290 1.02 -1.68 1.96
C CYS A 290 0.86 -1.70 3.49
N ALA A 291 -0.38 -1.57 3.98
CA ALA A 291 -0.69 -1.72 5.40
C ALA A 291 -0.41 -3.13 5.92
N GLY A 292 -0.71 -4.17 5.14
CA GLY A 292 -0.38 -5.55 5.51
C GLY A 292 1.12 -5.80 5.54
N ALA A 293 1.86 -5.29 4.54
CA ALA A 293 3.32 -5.36 4.54
C ALA A 293 3.94 -4.72 5.78
N SER A 294 3.51 -3.50 6.10
CA SER A 294 3.99 -2.76 7.28
C SER A 294 3.63 -3.48 8.59
N THR A 295 2.41 -4.02 8.69
CA THR A 295 1.93 -4.72 9.89
C THR A 295 2.69 -6.03 10.12
N VAL A 296 2.86 -6.84 9.09
CA VAL A 296 3.61 -8.11 9.18
C VAL A 296 5.07 -7.86 9.52
N CYS A 297 5.73 -6.90 8.85
CA CYS A 297 7.11 -6.53 9.18
C CYS A 297 7.21 -6.07 10.64
N THR A 298 6.24 -5.29 11.12
CA THR A 298 6.23 -4.80 12.50
C THR A 298 6.15 -5.94 13.51
N TRP A 299 5.21 -6.88 13.35
CA TRP A 299 5.10 -7.98 14.32
C TRP A 299 6.21 -9.03 14.19
N ARG A 300 6.82 -9.20 12.99
CA ARG A 300 7.86 -10.21 12.73
C ARG A 300 9.26 -9.71 13.07
N LEU A 301 9.54 -8.47 12.69
CA LEU A 301 10.87 -7.87 12.68
C LEU A 301 10.97 -6.65 13.59
N GLY A 302 9.87 -6.20 14.20
CA GLY A 302 9.87 -5.06 15.13
C GLY A 302 9.79 -3.67 14.47
N ALA A 303 9.70 -3.59 13.14
CA ALA A 303 9.62 -2.33 12.39
C ALA A 303 8.78 -2.47 11.10
N PRO A 304 8.14 -1.39 10.60
CA PRO A 304 7.22 -1.47 9.45
C PRO A 304 7.90 -1.58 8.08
N GLY A 305 9.21 -1.42 8.01
CA GLY A 305 9.99 -1.28 6.78
C GLY A 305 11.24 -0.46 7.09
N ALA A 306 11.97 0.00 6.08
CA ALA A 306 13.32 0.56 6.23
C ALA A 306 14.17 -0.19 7.28
N ILE A 307 14.16 -1.51 7.20
CA ILE A 307 14.93 -2.40 8.07
C ILE A 307 16.28 -2.64 7.39
N PRO A 308 17.42 -2.31 8.02
CA PRO A 308 18.74 -2.57 7.45
C PRO A 308 19.09 -4.06 7.45
N PHE A 309 18.73 -4.77 8.53
CA PHE A 309 19.01 -6.19 8.74
C PHE A 309 17.84 -6.84 9.48
N ALA A 310 17.17 -7.79 8.84
CA ALA A 310 16.07 -8.55 9.42
C ALA A 310 16.55 -9.48 10.56
N SER A 311 15.81 -9.47 11.66
CA SER A 311 16.08 -10.24 12.87
C SER A 311 14.77 -10.58 13.59
N ASN A 312 14.62 -11.82 14.03
CA ASN A 312 13.48 -12.27 14.82
C ASN A 312 13.53 -11.81 16.29
N ALA A 313 14.67 -11.28 16.75
CA ALA A 313 14.83 -10.67 18.07
C ALA A 313 14.43 -9.18 18.08
N GLY A 314 13.96 -8.66 16.95
CA GLY A 314 13.78 -7.23 16.71
C GLY A 314 14.92 -6.67 15.85
N SER A 315 14.54 -5.88 14.86
CA SER A 315 15.41 -5.17 13.93
C SER A 315 15.47 -3.69 14.24
N GLU A 316 16.54 -3.05 13.77
CA GLU A 316 16.60 -1.59 13.73
C GLU A 316 15.61 -1.02 12.71
N PHE A 317 15.18 0.21 12.97
CA PHE A 317 14.30 0.98 12.09
C PHE A 317 15.00 2.28 11.71
N LEU A 318 15.43 2.41 10.45
CA LEU A 318 16.19 3.57 9.97
C LEU A 318 15.45 4.25 8.79
N PRO A 319 14.31 4.92 9.05
CA PRO A 319 13.54 5.58 8.01
C PRO A 319 14.35 6.70 7.34
N ALA A 320 14.13 6.89 6.05
CA ALA A 320 14.88 7.82 5.19
C ALA A 320 16.39 7.55 5.08
N GLU A 321 16.87 6.42 5.62
CA GLU A 321 18.25 5.96 5.48
C GLU A 321 18.30 4.62 4.75
N THR A 322 17.49 3.65 5.18
CA THR A 322 17.47 2.29 4.63
C THR A 322 16.14 1.90 4.00
N ASP A 323 15.36 2.88 3.52
CA ASP A 323 14.26 2.61 2.59
C ASP A 323 14.79 2.06 1.26
N ALA A 324 13.99 1.23 0.58
CA ALA A 324 14.46 0.48 -0.59
C ALA A 324 14.98 1.39 -1.69
N GLN A 325 14.32 2.52 -1.95
CA GLN A 325 14.75 3.45 -2.99
C GLN A 325 16.14 4.03 -2.69
N ARG A 326 16.38 4.53 -1.47
CA ARG A 326 17.70 5.08 -1.12
C ARG A 326 18.80 4.02 -1.14
N LEU A 327 18.52 2.80 -0.68
CA LEU A 327 19.49 1.69 -0.75
C LEU A 327 19.87 1.36 -2.20
N ILE A 328 18.90 1.40 -3.12
CA ILE A 328 19.08 1.17 -4.55
C ILE A 328 19.87 2.32 -5.20
N GLU A 329 19.45 3.58 -4.96
CA GLU A 329 20.07 4.78 -5.53
C GLU A 329 21.52 4.98 -5.06
N ARG A 330 21.84 4.61 -3.82
CA ARG A 330 23.20 4.66 -3.26
C ARG A 330 24.05 3.44 -3.62
N GLU A 331 23.49 2.49 -4.37
CA GLU A 331 24.11 1.21 -4.74
C GLU A 331 24.62 0.38 -3.55
N GLU A 332 23.98 0.52 -2.40
CA GLU A 332 24.37 -0.08 -1.12
C GLU A 332 24.06 -1.58 -1.04
N VAL A 333 23.20 -2.06 -1.92
CA VAL A 333 22.77 -3.48 -2.02
C VAL A 333 23.43 -4.15 -3.23
N ASP A 334 23.69 -5.45 -3.12
CA ASP A 334 24.31 -6.26 -4.19
C ASP A 334 23.37 -7.32 -4.78
N CYS A 335 22.27 -7.62 -4.09
CA CYS A 335 21.18 -8.46 -4.57
C CYS A 335 19.82 -7.90 -4.16
N ILE A 336 18.87 -7.84 -5.07
CA ILE A 336 17.51 -7.34 -4.81
C ILE A 336 16.52 -8.44 -5.14
N LEU A 337 15.76 -8.88 -4.14
CA LEU A 337 14.62 -9.78 -4.28
C LEU A 337 13.33 -8.95 -4.25
N ILE A 338 12.63 -8.92 -5.37
CA ILE A 338 11.38 -8.21 -5.55
C ILE A 338 10.25 -9.25 -5.53
N ILE A 339 9.25 -9.03 -4.69
CA ILE A 339 8.15 -9.97 -4.50
C ILE A 339 6.85 -9.28 -4.87
N GLY A 340 6.17 -9.80 -5.90
CA GLY A 340 4.99 -9.18 -6.46
C GLY A 340 5.34 -8.12 -7.51
N ARG A 341 4.42 -7.21 -7.82
CA ARG A 341 4.58 -6.20 -8.87
C ARG A 341 5.44 -5.05 -8.39
N ILE A 342 6.32 -4.55 -9.26
CA ILE A 342 7.28 -3.50 -8.94
C ILE A 342 6.59 -2.13 -9.03
N PRO A 343 6.73 -1.25 -8.03
CA PRO A 343 6.40 0.16 -8.19
C PRO A 343 7.33 0.83 -9.21
N SER A 344 6.79 1.72 -10.05
CA SER A 344 7.57 2.37 -11.14
C SER A 344 8.80 3.13 -10.61
N ARG A 345 8.70 3.73 -9.41
CA ARG A 345 9.82 4.43 -8.78
C ARG A 345 11.04 3.53 -8.50
N ILE A 346 10.79 2.27 -8.15
CA ILE A 346 11.84 1.28 -7.91
C ILE A 346 12.44 0.81 -9.23
N GLU A 347 11.59 0.58 -10.23
CA GLU A 347 12.02 0.28 -11.60
C GLU A 347 12.92 1.40 -12.18
N ASP A 348 12.52 2.67 -12.04
CA ASP A 348 13.28 3.84 -12.45
C ASP A 348 14.64 3.96 -11.73
N SER A 349 14.69 3.55 -10.46
CA SER A 349 15.92 3.57 -9.66
C SER A 349 16.88 2.46 -10.10
N MET A 350 16.34 1.29 -10.42
CA MET A 350 17.13 0.14 -10.91
C MET A 350 17.66 0.36 -12.33
N ALA A 351 16.94 1.12 -13.18
CA ALA A 351 17.40 1.47 -14.52
C ALA A 351 18.69 2.32 -14.53
N LYS A 352 19.05 2.93 -13.39
CA LYS A 352 20.18 3.85 -13.23
C LYS A 352 21.44 3.19 -12.64
N PHE A 353 21.47 1.87 -12.49
CA PHE A 353 22.63 1.18 -11.94
C PHE A 353 23.92 1.45 -12.74
N ALA A 354 24.95 1.93 -12.06
CA ALA A 354 26.30 2.04 -12.60
C ALA A 354 27.04 0.69 -12.55
N LYS A 355 26.71 -0.17 -11.58
CA LYS A 355 27.26 -1.53 -11.45
C LYS A 355 26.19 -2.60 -11.60
N GLN A 356 26.54 -3.70 -12.26
CA GLN A 356 25.65 -4.86 -12.37
C GLN A 356 25.29 -5.40 -10.98
N LYS A 357 24.00 -5.48 -10.68
CA LYS A 357 23.44 -6.04 -9.44
C LYS A 357 22.70 -7.34 -9.74
N THR A 358 22.58 -8.23 -8.77
CA THR A 358 21.65 -9.36 -8.91
C THR A 358 20.23 -8.87 -8.71
N VAL A 359 19.33 -9.15 -9.65
CA VAL A 359 17.90 -8.86 -9.51
C VAL A 359 17.12 -10.16 -9.60
N ILE A 360 16.37 -10.51 -8.57
CA ILE A 360 15.50 -11.68 -8.52
C ILE A 360 14.07 -11.16 -8.38
N HIS A 361 13.17 -11.56 -9.28
CA HIS A 361 11.80 -11.06 -9.28
C HIS A 361 10.79 -12.21 -9.32
N VAL A 362 9.96 -12.31 -8.29
CA VAL A 362 8.82 -13.22 -8.22
C VAL A 362 7.58 -12.46 -8.67
N SER A 363 7.05 -12.77 -9.87
CA SER A 363 6.01 -11.94 -10.49
C SER A 363 5.05 -12.70 -11.39
N ASP A 364 3.83 -12.16 -11.50
CA ASP A 364 2.83 -12.56 -12.48
C ASP A 364 2.93 -11.81 -13.83
N THR A 365 3.76 -10.75 -13.93
CA THR A 365 3.76 -9.80 -15.07
C THR A 365 4.86 -10.09 -16.11
N PHE A 366 4.56 -10.10 -17.42
CA PHE A 366 5.55 -10.31 -18.50
C PHE A 366 5.29 -9.38 -19.70
N PRO A 367 6.32 -8.88 -20.41
CA PRO A 367 7.77 -8.97 -20.11
C PRO A 367 8.16 -8.05 -18.94
N LEU A 368 9.37 -8.26 -18.41
CA LEU A 368 9.99 -7.36 -17.43
C LEU A 368 11.24 -6.72 -18.05
N PRO A 369 11.70 -5.57 -17.54
CA PRO A 369 12.96 -4.98 -18.00
C PRO A 369 14.12 -5.98 -17.91
N GLU A 370 14.90 -6.08 -18.99
CA GLU A 370 16.08 -6.94 -18.99
C GLU A 370 17.21 -6.27 -18.20
N HIS A 371 17.47 -6.80 -17.00
CA HIS A 371 18.68 -6.45 -16.24
C HIS A 371 19.75 -7.53 -16.46
N GLY A 372 21.01 -7.11 -16.57
CA GLY A 372 22.13 -8.05 -16.50
C GLY A 372 22.13 -8.74 -15.13
N ASN A 373 22.34 -10.06 -15.09
CA ASN A 373 22.31 -10.87 -13.86
C ASN A 373 20.91 -10.93 -13.18
N SER A 374 19.86 -11.08 -14.00
CA SER A 374 18.47 -11.20 -13.55
C SER A 374 17.99 -12.65 -13.44
N ILE A 375 17.08 -12.89 -12.50
CA ILE A 375 16.30 -14.13 -12.39
C ILE A 375 14.83 -13.75 -12.25
N ARG A 376 13.99 -14.41 -13.03
CA ARG A 376 12.55 -14.30 -12.94
C ARG A 376 12.00 -15.63 -12.45
N LEU A 377 11.19 -15.56 -11.39
CA LEU A 377 10.42 -16.68 -10.88
C LEU A 377 8.96 -16.43 -11.22
N GLY A 378 8.48 -17.06 -12.29
CA GLY A 378 7.10 -16.92 -12.76
C GLY A 378 6.11 -17.57 -11.79
N CYS A 379 5.01 -16.87 -11.49
CA CYS A 379 3.95 -17.38 -10.61
C CYS A 379 2.57 -17.09 -11.20
N ALA A 380 1.55 -17.77 -10.65
CA ALA A 380 0.16 -17.55 -11.02
C ALA A 380 -0.29 -16.10 -10.78
N SER A 381 -1.32 -15.68 -11.52
CA SER A 381 -1.86 -14.32 -11.45
C SER A 381 -2.18 -13.89 -10.01
N LEU A 382 -1.65 -12.72 -9.65
CA LEU A 382 -1.88 -12.08 -8.35
C LEU A 382 -3.31 -11.54 -8.23
N SER A 383 -3.96 -11.26 -9.36
CA SER A 383 -5.31 -10.69 -9.38
C SER A 383 -6.42 -11.71 -9.63
N HIS A 384 -6.14 -12.86 -10.25
CA HIS A 384 -7.17 -13.84 -10.64
C HIS A 384 -7.15 -15.14 -9.86
N SER A 385 -5.96 -15.59 -9.46
CA SER A 385 -5.74 -16.95 -8.94
C SER A 385 -5.16 -16.96 -7.52
N THR A 386 -5.03 -15.80 -6.89
CA THR A 386 -4.47 -15.68 -5.55
C THR A 386 -5.58 -15.69 -4.51
N GLU A 387 -5.38 -16.53 -3.49
CA GLU A 387 -6.18 -16.58 -2.27
C GLU A 387 -5.37 -16.05 -1.09
N GLY A 388 -6.07 -15.58 -0.06
CA GLY A 388 -5.48 -15.12 1.21
C GLY A 388 -5.83 -13.66 1.51
N ASP A 389 -5.26 -13.13 2.59
CA ASP A 389 -5.71 -11.84 3.13
C ASP A 389 -4.79 -10.67 2.78
N MET A 390 -5.40 -9.51 2.58
CA MET A 390 -4.76 -8.20 2.51
C MET A 390 -5.36 -7.28 3.58
N LEU A 391 -4.61 -6.27 3.98
CA LEU A 391 -5.04 -5.26 4.95
C LEU A 391 -5.31 -3.94 4.21
N ARG A 392 -6.54 -3.45 4.33
CA ARG A 392 -6.95 -2.11 3.85
C ARG A 392 -6.22 -1.05 4.69
N SER A 393 -6.02 0.16 4.17
CA SER A 393 -5.20 1.17 4.87
C SER A 393 -5.75 1.67 6.20
N ASP A 394 -7.02 1.41 6.51
CA ASP A 394 -7.62 1.64 7.83
C ASP A 394 -7.47 0.47 8.81
N GLY A 395 -6.88 -0.66 8.39
CA GLY A 395 -6.67 -1.84 9.21
C GLY A 395 -7.73 -2.93 9.05
N ARG A 396 -8.71 -2.76 8.14
CA ARG A 396 -9.68 -3.82 7.85
C ARG A 396 -9.02 -4.97 7.07
N LEU A 397 -9.18 -6.19 7.57
CA LEU A 397 -8.75 -7.40 6.87
C LEU A 397 -9.73 -7.73 5.74
N ILE A 398 -9.21 -7.95 4.53
CA ILE A 398 -9.98 -8.25 3.32
C ILE A 398 -9.42 -9.53 2.70
N SER A 399 -10.29 -10.53 2.53
CA SER A 399 -9.91 -11.83 1.97
C SER A 399 -10.10 -11.85 0.45
N LEU A 400 -9.03 -12.16 -0.28
CA LEU A 400 -9.09 -12.44 -1.70
C LEU A 400 -9.56 -13.87 -1.93
N GLN A 401 -10.44 -14.02 -2.91
CA GLN A 401 -10.91 -15.31 -3.39
C GLN A 401 -10.56 -15.44 -4.88
N PRO A 402 -9.97 -16.56 -5.31
CA PRO A 402 -9.65 -16.78 -6.70
C PRO A 402 -10.95 -16.94 -7.50
N PHE A 403 -10.97 -16.33 -8.68
CA PHE A 403 -12.08 -16.49 -9.64
C PHE A 403 -11.61 -17.11 -10.97
N ALA A 404 -10.32 -17.43 -11.10
CA ALA A 404 -9.78 -18.25 -12.17
C ALA A 404 -8.73 -19.23 -11.62
N THR A 405 -8.74 -20.45 -12.15
CA THR A 405 -7.72 -21.46 -11.85
C THR A 405 -6.45 -21.21 -12.65
N SER A 406 -5.29 -21.47 -12.07
CA SER A 406 -3.99 -21.44 -12.77
C SER A 406 -3.28 -22.78 -12.69
N GLN A 407 -2.53 -23.12 -13.75
CA GLN A 407 -1.63 -24.27 -13.76
C GLN A 407 -0.25 -23.94 -13.17
N GLN A 408 0.04 -22.65 -12.96
CA GLN A 408 1.26 -22.19 -12.32
C GLN A 408 1.18 -22.27 -10.81
N SER A 409 2.34 -22.38 -10.18
CA SER A 409 2.45 -22.29 -8.72
C SER A 409 2.06 -20.88 -8.24
N SER A 410 1.33 -20.80 -7.12
CA SER A 410 1.05 -19.54 -6.45
C SER A 410 2.34 -18.85 -6.01
N ILE A 411 2.32 -17.53 -5.85
CA ILE A 411 3.48 -16.78 -5.35
C ILE A 411 3.94 -17.29 -3.97
N GLN A 412 2.99 -17.68 -3.12
CA GLN A 412 3.26 -18.29 -1.81
C GLN A 412 4.04 -19.59 -1.95
N LYS A 413 3.63 -20.47 -2.88
CA LYS A 413 4.35 -21.72 -3.15
C LYS A 413 5.76 -21.45 -3.68
N VAL A 414 5.92 -20.54 -4.63
CA VAL A 414 7.24 -20.19 -5.19
C VAL A 414 8.18 -19.67 -4.11
N LEU A 415 7.70 -18.82 -3.19
CA LEU A 415 8.51 -18.32 -2.09
C LEU A 415 8.83 -19.38 -1.04
N ASN A 416 7.90 -20.29 -0.72
CA ASN A 416 8.17 -21.42 0.17
C ASN A 416 9.25 -22.33 -0.43
N ASP A 417 9.11 -22.69 -1.71
CA ASP A 417 10.10 -23.53 -2.39
C ASP A 417 11.49 -22.83 -2.43
N LEU A 418 11.53 -21.50 -2.57
CA LEU A 418 12.77 -20.71 -2.44
C LEU A 418 13.34 -20.69 -1.02
N LEU A 419 12.49 -20.53 0.00
CA LEU A 419 12.88 -20.54 1.41
C LEU A 419 13.45 -21.90 1.83
N ASP A 420 12.83 -22.98 1.38
CA ASP A 420 13.28 -24.34 1.60
C ASP A 420 14.64 -24.55 0.95
N GLN A 421 14.80 -24.12 -0.31
CA GLN A 421 16.07 -24.25 -1.02
C GLN A 421 17.19 -23.44 -0.36
N VAL A 422 16.92 -22.21 0.09
CA VAL A 422 17.86 -21.42 0.89
C VAL A 422 18.26 -22.18 2.16
N THR A 423 17.29 -22.78 2.87
CA THR A 423 17.57 -23.55 4.09
C THR A 423 18.43 -24.79 3.83
N VAL A 424 18.17 -25.51 2.74
CA VAL A 424 18.95 -26.69 2.33
C VAL A 424 20.39 -26.28 2.01
N GLU A 425 20.58 -25.23 1.22
CA GLU A 425 21.91 -24.74 0.83
C GLU A 425 22.70 -24.16 2.00
N THR A 426 22.05 -23.45 2.94
CA THR A 426 22.72 -23.01 4.17
C THR A 426 23.24 -24.18 4.99
N ARG A 427 22.46 -25.27 5.12
CA ARG A 427 22.89 -26.49 5.82
C ARG A 427 24.09 -27.14 5.13
N ARG A 428 24.04 -27.28 3.80
CA ARG A 428 25.14 -27.82 2.99
C ARG A 428 26.45 -27.06 3.18
N ARG A 429 26.39 -25.71 3.24
CA ARG A 429 27.55 -24.84 3.48
C ARG A 429 28.07 -24.87 4.92
N SER A 430 27.23 -25.29 5.87
CA SER A 430 27.57 -25.35 7.30
C SER A 430 28.13 -26.72 7.72
N THR A 431 27.87 -27.77 6.92
CA THR A 431 28.55 -29.06 7.05
C THR A 431 29.99 -28.94 6.52
N PRO A 432 31.01 -29.18 7.36
CA PRO A 432 32.41 -28.98 7.04
C PRO A 432 32.96 -29.93 5.97
#